data_AF-A0A9D1VUJ6-F1
#
_entry.id   AF-A0A9D1VUJ6-F1
#
_cell.length_a   1.000
_cell.length_b   1.000
_cell.length_c   1.000
_cell.angle_alpha   90.00
_cell.angle_beta   90.00
_cell.angle_gamma   90.00
#
_symmetry.space_group_name_H-M   'P 1'
#
loop_
_entity.id
_entity.type
_entity.pdbx_description
1 polymer ?
#
loop_
_entity_poly.entity_id
_entity_poly.type
_entity_poly.pdbx_seq_one_letter_code
_entity_poly.pdbx_strand_id
1 'polypeptide(L)'
;MEQMMREAVHSRRNPIYAEAYAAMLRSYDFWKLYDHIEHSNMLGIFKRLYWDEDHSADTQVKLSIDLGVAERTLLRYRKQFVRAFLYNVEEVHGEMRSGDAGRVASSGRR
;
A
#
# COMPACT_ATOMS: atom_id res chain seq x y z
N MET A 1 10.51 -3.28 3.15
CA MET A 1 9.29 -2.54 2.79
C MET A 1 8.11 -3.44 2.47
N GLU A 2 8.19 -4.31 1.47
CA GLU A 2 7.03 -5.16 1.13
C GLU A 2 6.47 -6.00 2.28
N GLN A 3 7.34 -6.46 3.19
CA GLN A 3 6.92 -7.16 4.40
C GLN A 3 6.00 -6.29 5.27
N MET A 4 6.35 -5.02 5.48
CA MET A 4 5.52 -4.06 6.21
C MET A 4 4.18 -3.82 5.52
N MET A 5 4.15 -3.76 4.18
CA MET A 5 2.91 -3.63 3.42
C MET A 5 1.97 -4.81 3.69
N ARG A 6 2.50 -6.04 3.67
CA ARG A 6 1.74 -7.25 4.02
C ARG A 6 1.28 -7.21 5.47
N GLU A 7 2.18 -6.96 6.42
CA GLU A 7 1.86 -6.91 7.85
C GLU A 7 0.80 -5.87 8.17
N ALA A 8 0.83 -4.71 7.51
CA ALA A 8 -0.16 -3.66 7.71
C ALA A 8 -1.58 -4.10 7.31
N VAL A 9 -1.73 -4.87 6.24
CA VAL A 9 -3.03 -5.42 5.83
C VAL A 9 -3.51 -6.51 6.80
N HIS A 10 -2.62 -7.43 7.17
CA HIS A 10 -2.95 -8.55 8.09
C HIS A 10 -3.23 -8.05 9.52
N SER A 11 -2.53 -7.00 9.95
CA SER A 11 -2.63 -6.41 11.29
C SER A 11 -3.40 -5.09 11.29
N ARG A 12 -4.43 -4.95 10.44
CA ARG A 12 -5.19 -3.69 10.25
C ARG A 12 -5.83 -3.08 11.52
N ARG A 13 -5.94 -3.86 12.60
CA ARG A 13 -6.44 -3.41 13.92
C ARG A 13 -5.33 -3.03 14.90
N ASN A 14 -4.08 -3.31 14.58
CA ASN A 14 -2.94 -3.02 15.42
C ASN A 14 -2.51 -1.55 15.21
N PRO A 15 -2.51 -0.71 16.26
CA PRO A 15 -2.13 0.70 16.16
C PRO A 15 -0.72 0.93 15.60
N ILE A 16 0.21 -0.01 15.81
CA ILE A 16 1.59 0.06 15.28
C ILE A 16 1.59 0.18 13.75
N TYR A 17 0.61 -0.42 13.08
CA TYR A 17 0.49 -0.42 11.63
C TYR A 17 -0.57 0.55 11.11
N ALA A 18 -1.12 1.45 11.94
CA ALA A 18 -2.22 2.32 11.52
C ALA A 18 -1.85 3.22 10.33
N GLU A 19 -0.69 3.88 10.38
CA GLU A 19 -0.17 4.71 9.29
C GLU A 19 0.08 3.90 8.02
N ALA A 20 0.77 2.76 8.16
CA ALA A 20 1.06 1.87 7.05
C ALA A 20 -0.22 1.32 6.42
N TYR A 21 -1.24 0.99 7.21
CA TYR A 21 -2.52 0.50 6.71
C TYR A 21 -3.30 1.60 5.97
N ALA A 22 -3.29 2.83 6.49
CA ALA A 22 -3.85 3.99 5.78
C ALA A 22 -3.15 4.24 4.43
N ALA A 23 -1.82 4.13 4.40
CA ALA A 23 -1.04 4.23 3.17
C ALA A 23 -1.32 3.08 2.18
N MET A 24 -1.62 1.87 2.67
CA MET A 24 -2.07 0.75 1.84
C MET A 24 -3.42 1.03 1.20
N LEU A 25 -4.38 1.61 1.93
CA LEU A 25 -5.69 2.01 1.37
C LEU A 25 -5.54 3.07 0.28
N ARG A 26 -4.70 4.10 0.50
CA ARG A 26 -4.42 5.12 -0.54
C ARG A 26 -3.75 4.51 -1.78
N SER A 27 -2.83 3.58 -1.56
CA SER A 27 -2.17 2.86 -2.65
C SER A 27 -3.19 2.04 -3.45
N TYR A 28 -4.12 1.37 -2.77
CA TYR A 28 -5.22 0.64 -3.40
C TYR A 28 -6.07 1.57 -4.28
N ASP A 29 -6.50 2.71 -3.76
CA ASP A 29 -7.32 3.67 -4.52
C ASP A 29 -6.57 4.27 -5.70
N PHE A 30 -5.28 4.56 -5.54
CA PHE A 30 -4.41 5.01 -6.62
C PHE A 30 -4.36 3.97 -7.75
N TRP A 31 -4.09 2.70 -7.45
CA TRP A 31 -4.01 1.66 -8.48
C TRP A 31 -5.36 1.37 -9.13
N LYS A 32 -6.46 1.51 -8.38
CA LYS A 32 -7.81 1.42 -8.93
C LYS A 32 -8.07 2.50 -9.97
N LEU A 33 -7.68 3.74 -9.69
CA LEU A 33 -7.80 4.84 -10.64
C LEU A 33 -6.85 4.67 -11.83
N TYR A 34 -5.61 4.24 -11.57
CA TYR A 34 -4.62 3.97 -12.60
C TYR A 34 -5.12 2.94 -13.61
N ASP A 35 -5.69 1.81 -13.14
CA ASP A 35 -6.24 0.78 -14.03
C ASP A 35 -7.39 1.30 -14.90
N HIS A 36 -8.21 2.20 -14.36
CA HIS A 36 -9.29 2.83 -15.13
C HIS A 36 -8.75 3.73 -16.25
N ILE A 37 -7.71 4.51 -15.98
CA ILE A 37 -7.12 5.47 -16.92
C ILE A 37 -6.26 4.77 -17.98
N GLU A 38 -5.41 3.83 -17.54
CA GLU A 38 -4.37 3.21 -18.37
C GLU A 38 -4.81 1.87 -18.96
N HIS A 39 -6.05 1.45 -18.73
CA HIS A 39 -6.59 0.15 -19.15
C HIS A 39 -5.67 -1.02 -18.75
N SER A 40 -5.18 -0.99 -17.51
CA SER A 40 -4.20 -1.94 -16.99
C SER A 40 -4.77 -2.88 -15.92
N ASN A 41 -3.92 -3.74 -15.33
CA ASN A 41 -4.29 -4.67 -14.24
C ASN A 41 -3.33 -4.55 -13.03
N MET A 42 -2.85 -3.34 -12.76
CA MET A 42 -1.92 -3.07 -11.67
C MET A 42 -2.56 -3.28 -10.31
N LEU A 43 -3.85 -2.97 -10.13
CA LEU A 43 -4.57 -3.24 -8.88
C LEU A 43 -4.69 -4.75 -8.63
N GLY A 44 -5.02 -5.53 -9.66
CA GLY A 44 -5.13 -6.99 -9.53
C GLY A 44 -3.81 -7.62 -9.08
N ILE A 45 -2.70 -7.21 -9.71
CA ILE A 45 -1.36 -7.63 -9.33
C ILE A 45 -1.02 -7.17 -7.91
N PHE A 46 -1.29 -5.91 -7.56
CA PHE A 46 -1.04 -5.36 -6.23
C PHE A 46 -1.76 -6.15 -5.13
N LYS A 47 -3.05 -6.46 -5.34
CA LYS A 47 -3.85 -7.25 -4.40
C LYS A 47 -3.28 -8.65 -4.20
N ARG A 48 -2.97 -9.33 -5.30
CA ARG A 48 -2.39 -10.68 -5.25
C ARG A 48 -1.09 -10.73 -4.45
N LEU A 49 -0.29 -9.67 -4.50
CA LEU A 49 1.02 -9.62 -3.84
C LEU A 49 0.99 -9.18 -2.36
N TYR A 50 0.03 -8.33 -1.98
CA TYR A 50 0.08 -7.65 -0.68
C TYR A 50 -1.22 -7.67 0.12
N TRP A 51 -2.35 -8.04 -0.50
CA TRP A 51 -3.67 -7.96 0.12
C TRP A 51 -4.29 -9.33 0.40
N ASP A 52 -4.08 -10.28 -0.51
CA ASP A 52 -4.62 -11.63 -0.39
C ASP A 52 -3.72 -12.47 0.55
N GLU A 53 -4.32 -13.21 1.48
CA GLU A 53 -3.61 -13.90 2.58
C GLU A 53 -2.84 -15.16 2.10
N ASP A 54 -3.18 -15.71 0.94
CA ASP A 54 -2.77 -17.06 0.50
C ASP A 54 -1.43 -17.16 -0.24
N HIS A 55 -0.73 -16.05 -0.50
CA HIS A 55 0.41 -16.05 -1.45
C HIS A 55 1.75 -15.65 -0.86
N SER A 56 1.83 -15.52 0.48
CA SER A 56 3.07 -15.11 1.15
C SER A 56 4.24 -16.10 0.96
N ALA A 57 3.94 -17.38 0.71
CA ALA A 57 4.92 -18.44 0.47
C ALA A 57 5.21 -18.73 -1.02
N ASP A 58 4.51 -18.05 -1.94
CA ASP A 58 4.65 -18.33 -3.37
C ASP A 58 5.99 -17.82 -3.90
N THR A 59 6.66 -18.64 -4.71
CA THR A 59 7.90 -18.23 -5.37
C THR A 59 7.61 -17.16 -6.42
N GLN A 60 8.63 -16.33 -6.71
CA GLN A 60 8.52 -15.32 -7.77
C GLN A 60 8.11 -15.92 -9.12
N VAL A 61 8.63 -17.10 -9.45
CA VAL A 61 8.29 -17.84 -10.68
C VAL A 61 6.81 -18.19 -10.70
N LYS A 62 6.28 -18.77 -9.61
CA LYS A 62 4.86 -19.12 -9.51
C LYS A 62 3.97 -17.88 -9.65
N LEU A 63 4.29 -16.81 -8.92
CA LEU A 63 3.57 -15.54 -9.01
C LEU A 63 3.58 -14.98 -10.44
N SER A 64 4.70 -15.08 -11.15
CA SER A 64 4.81 -14.62 -12.54
C SER A 64 3.91 -15.42 -13.48
N ILE A 65 3.85 -16.74 -13.30
CA ILE A 65 2.97 -17.63 -14.08
C ILE A 65 1.50 -17.33 -13.78
N ASP A 66 1.12 -17.30 -12.51
CA ASP A 66 -0.27 -17.05 -12.06
C ASP A 66 -0.80 -15.69 -12.55
N LEU A 67 0.06 -14.67 -12.58
CA LEU A 67 -0.29 -13.32 -12.98
C LEU A 67 -0.13 -13.07 -14.49
N GLY A 68 0.38 -14.05 -15.26
CA GLY A 68 0.60 -13.90 -16.70
C GLY A 68 1.61 -12.80 -17.06
N VAL A 69 2.60 -12.53 -16.20
CA VAL A 69 3.61 -11.48 -16.41
C VAL A 69 5.02 -12.03 -16.31
N ALA A 70 5.92 -11.59 -17.19
CA ALA A 70 7.33 -11.97 -17.12
C ALA A 70 7.95 -11.53 -15.77
N GLU A 71 8.87 -12.33 -15.23
CA GLU A 71 9.49 -12.07 -13.91
C GLU A 71 10.14 -10.69 -13.81
N ARG A 72 10.82 -10.26 -14.88
CA ARG A 72 11.42 -8.92 -14.94
C ARG A 72 10.38 -7.81 -14.86
N THR A 73 9.22 -8.01 -15.46
CA THR A 73 8.09 -7.08 -15.40
C THR A 73 7.49 -7.07 -14.00
N LEU A 74 7.29 -8.25 -13.39
CA LEU A 74 6.81 -8.36 -12.01
C LEU A 74 7.74 -7.64 -11.02
N LEU A 75 9.06 -7.80 -11.16
CA LEU A 75 10.05 -7.07 -10.37
C LEU A 75 9.93 -5.55 -10.52
N ARG A 76 9.66 -5.06 -11.74
CA ARG A 76 9.45 -3.63 -11.99
C ARG A 76 8.17 -3.12 -11.31
N TYR A 77 7.08 -3.88 -11.41
CA TYR A 77 5.82 -3.54 -10.76
C TYR A 77 5.95 -3.51 -9.23
N ARG A 78 6.63 -4.50 -8.63
CA ARG A 78 6.92 -4.49 -7.19
C ARG A 78 7.63 -3.21 -6.73
N LYS A 79 8.63 -2.74 -7.48
CA LYS A 79 9.30 -1.47 -7.21
C LYS A 79 8.36 -0.27 -7.32
N GLN A 80 7.45 -0.26 -8.29
CA GLN A 80 6.44 0.80 -8.43
C GLN A 80 5.46 0.79 -7.25
N PHE A 81 4.99 -0.38 -6.84
CA PHE A 81 4.11 -0.55 -5.69
C PHE A 81 4.76 -0.04 -4.40
N VAL A 82 6.02 -0.40 -4.15
CA VAL A 82 6.77 0.08 -2.99
C VAL A 82 6.93 1.60 -3.02
N ARG A 83 7.20 2.20 -4.18
CA ARG A 83 7.33 3.66 -4.30
C ARG A 83 6.02 4.39 -4.02
N ALA A 84 4.92 3.92 -4.61
CA ALA A 84 3.58 4.49 -4.35
C ALA A 84 3.20 4.36 -2.87
N PHE A 85 3.51 3.23 -2.25
CA PHE A 85 3.30 3.02 -0.82
C PHE A 85 4.10 4.00 0.03
N LEU A 86 5.41 4.16 -0.23
CA LEU A 86 6.27 5.07 0.54
C LEU A 86 5.81 6.52 0.44
N TYR A 87 5.43 6.97 -0.76
CA TYR A 87 4.83 8.29 -0.95
C TYR A 87 3.58 8.47 -0.09
N ASN A 88 2.67 7.48 -0.09
CA ASN A 88 1.47 7.53 0.72
C ASN A 88 1.73 7.48 2.24
N VAL A 89 2.80 6.82 2.69
CA VAL A 89 3.22 6.85 4.11
C VAL A 89 3.65 8.26 4.51
N GLU A 90 4.45 8.94 3.67
CA GLU A 90 4.90 10.31 3.94
C GLU A 90 3.72 11.28 4.02
N GLU A 91 2.76 11.18 3.09
CA GLU A 91 1.54 12.01 3.08
C GLU A 91 0.68 11.77 4.33
N VAL A 92 0.42 10.50 4.68
CA VAL A 92 -0.37 10.15 5.89
C VAL A 92 0.31 10.67 7.15
N HIS A 93 1.63 10.51 7.26
CA HIS A 93 2.40 11.01 8.40
C HIS A 93 2.34 12.53 8.54
N GLY A 94 2.43 13.26 7.42
CA GLY A 94 2.28 14.71 7.39
C GLY A 94 0.91 15.20 7.86
N GLU A 95 -0.15 14.51 7.45
CA GLU A 95 -1.53 14.83 7.85
C GLU A 95 -1.79 14.58 9.33
N MET A 96 -1.32 13.46 9.88
CA MET A 96 -1.50 13.14 11.30
C MET A 96 -0.81 14.16 12.21
N ARG A 97 0.41 14.57 11.86
CA ARG A 97 1.14 15.64 12.57
C ARG A 97 0.42 16.99 12.51
N SER A 98 -0.18 17.31 11.36
CA SER A 98 -0.91 18.57 11.17
C SER A 98 -2.27 18.56 11.91
N GLY A 99 -2.93 17.40 11.98
CA GLY A 99 -4.16 17.20 12.76
C GLY A 99 -3.95 17.31 14.27
N ASP A 100 -2.82 16.81 14.77
CA ASP A 100 -2.45 16.96 16.19
C ASP A 100 -2.11 18.41 16.56
N ALA A 101 -1.43 19.15 15.68
CA ALA A 101 -1.16 20.58 15.88
C ALA A 101 -2.46 21.41 15.98
N GLY A 102 -3.50 21.07 15.20
CA GLY A 102 -4.81 21.74 15.25
C GLY A 102 -5.62 21.47 16.53
N ARG A 103 -5.43 20.32 17.16
CA ARG A 103 -6.09 19.97 18.44
C ARG A 103 -5.48 20.69 19.64
N VAL A 104 -4.17 20.91 19.65
CA VAL A 104 -3.52 21.69 20.73
C VAL A 104 -3.94 23.16 20.68
N ALA A 105 -4.06 23.74 19.48
CA ALA A 105 -4.45 25.14 19.28
C ALA A 105 -5.90 25.46 19.70
N SER A 106 -6.79 24.47 19.73
CA SER A 106 -8.21 24.65 20.09
C SER A 106 -8.52 24.45 21.58
N SER A 107 -7.57 23.94 22.38
CA SER A 107 -7.76 23.78 23.84
C SER A 107 -7.34 25.00 24.68
N GLY A 108 -6.77 26.04 24.05
CA GLY A 108 -6.21 27.21 24.72
C GLY A 108 -7.11 28.46 24.77
N ARG A 109 -8.41 28.37 24.43
CA ARG A 109 -9.36 29.48 24.63
C ARG A 109 -10.37 29.11 25.72
N ARG A 110 -10.05 29.49 26.95
CA ARG A 110 -11.03 29.75 28.01
C ARG A 110 -10.80 31.16 28.53
#